data_AF-H1D020-F1
#
_entry.id   AF-H1D020-F1
#
_cell.length_a   1.000
_cell.length_b   1.000
_cell.length_c   1.000
_cell.angle_alpha   90.00
_cell.angle_beta   90.00
_cell.angle_gamma   90.00
#
_symmetry.space_group_name_H-M   'P 1'
#
loop_
_entity.id
_entity.type
_entity.pdbx_description
1 polymer ?
#
loop_
_entity_poly.entity_id
_entity_poly.type
_entity_poly.pdbx_seq_one_letter_code
_entity_poly.pdbx_strand_id
1 'polypeptide(L)'
;MNNTLFVGIDISKRSNVATFMNCEGKVVGRLTFSNNGSGADRLVAKILSYYEKEDFEAIRIGMENTSVYSKNLVWFLYEHEALNEHKLSIIPLNAIMVANYKKSFLDMDKDDITDSFAIADFIRIRPGLLPFKLDDRQEALKIMTRSRYNYVQALSRMKSQFLTRLFLSFSEMEAGKPFYSIFSKTSLSLLEEEFTLDELAEKPIPELVEFLQEKGGGKFQNPEEIAKVLKKAASSSYRVPAMVRESLNRTMASDMEIMRILENEIHNCDKNIEKLMKSVPAILVSIPGIGPVLAAGIMSEIGDISRFQKQESLGKMAGFKWKRNQSGKKESEDKAAVLSGNKKLRYYLVEAANRVRIHDPVFEAYYRKKYAESKTHAHKRALILTARKLVRVIFYLLKENKLYKPDVGIS
;
A
#
# COMPACT_ATOMS: atom_id res chain seq x y z
N MET A 1 36.59 13.59 12.11
CA MET A 1 35.12 13.73 11.98
C MET A 1 34.81 15.17 12.38
N ASN A 2 34.02 15.92 11.63
CA ASN A 2 33.54 17.24 12.10
C ASN A 2 32.89 17.09 13.48
N ASN A 3 33.08 18.06 14.36
CA ASN A 3 32.47 18.05 15.68
C ASN A 3 30.95 18.04 15.50
N THR A 4 30.30 16.89 15.63
CA THR A 4 28.88 16.70 15.27
C THR A 4 28.08 16.32 16.51
N LEU A 5 26.96 17.01 16.71
CA LEU A 5 25.98 16.65 17.73
C LEU A 5 25.08 15.53 17.19
N PHE A 6 25.14 14.36 17.80
CA PHE A 6 24.27 13.22 17.50
C PHE A 6 23.09 13.20 18.46
N VAL A 7 21.89 13.20 17.92
CA VAL A 7 20.65 13.17 18.69
C VAL A 7 19.87 11.92 18.33
N GLY A 8 19.76 10.98 19.25
CA GLY A 8 18.91 9.82 19.06
C GLY A 8 17.57 10.03 19.73
N ILE A 9 16.48 9.85 18.99
CA ILE A 9 15.12 10.06 19.49
C ILE A 9 14.36 8.76 19.41
N ASP A 10 13.94 8.26 20.57
CA ASP A 10 12.93 7.23 20.66
C ASP A 10 11.53 7.87 20.68
N ILE A 11 10.65 7.39 19.81
CA ILE A 11 9.38 8.05 19.47
C ILE A 11 8.21 7.21 19.93
N SER A 12 7.35 7.82 20.75
CA SER A 12 6.09 7.22 21.19
C SER A 12 4.89 8.10 20.87
N LYS A 13 3.68 7.59 21.13
CA LYS A 13 2.44 8.34 20.90
C LYS A 13 2.30 9.57 21.81
N ARG A 14 2.80 9.51 23.05
CA ARG A 14 2.56 10.56 24.08
C ARG A 14 3.81 11.36 24.39
N SER A 15 4.93 10.67 24.64
CA SER A 15 6.17 11.27 25.09
C SER A 15 7.35 10.64 24.36
N ASN A 16 8.28 11.45 23.91
CA ASN A 16 9.51 11.03 23.25
C ASN A 16 10.68 11.17 24.23
N VAL A 17 11.75 10.41 24.00
CA VAL A 17 13.00 10.51 24.75
C VAL A 17 14.13 10.77 23.76
N ALA A 18 14.91 11.81 24.02
CA ALA A 18 16.09 12.17 23.23
C ALA A 18 17.36 12.00 24.07
N THR A 19 18.38 11.39 23.47
CA THR A 19 19.76 11.35 23.97
C THR A 19 20.65 12.17 23.04
N PHE A 20 21.46 13.05 23.64
CA PHE A 20 22.40 13.94 22.94
C PHE A 20 23.82 13.44 23.18
N MET A 21 24.61 13.30 22.12
CA MET A 21 25.91 12.62 22.14
C MET A 21 26.93 13.34 21.26
N ASN A 22 28.19 13.42 21.71
CA ASN A 22 29.29 13.97 20.92
C ASN A 22 29.94 12.91 20.00
N CYS A 23 30.96 13.28 19.23
CA CYS A 23 31.66 12.37 18.31
C CYS A 23 32.38 11.20 19.00
N GLU A 24 32.79 11.37 20.26
CA GLU A 24 33.46 10.35 21.07
C GLU A 24 32.49 9.31 21.65
N GLY A 25 31.18 9.57 21.59
CA GLY A 25 30.16 8.71 22.20
C GLY A 25 29.77 9.11 23.62
N LYS A 26 30.28 10.24 24.13
CA LYS A 26 29.90 10.79 25.43
C LYS A 26 28.52 11.43 25.33
N VAL A 27 27.63 11.06 26.26
CA VAL A 27 26.31 11.68 26.40
C VAL A 27 26.47 13.07 27.02
N VAL A 28 26.00 14.11 26.31
CA VAL A 28 26.01 15.52 26.78
C VAL A 28 24.68 15.92 27.42
N GLY A 29 23.63 15.14 27.18
CA GLY A 29 22.31 15.42 27.75
C GLY A 29 21.25 14.38 27.41
N ARG A 30 20.11 14.48 28.10
CA ARG A 30 18.88 13.76 27.80
C ARG A 30 17.67 14.68 27.96
N LEU A 31 16.60 14.39 27.23
CA LEU A 31 15.35 15.14 27.31
C LEU A 31 14.16 14.20 27.11
N THR A 32 13.19 14.26 28.02
CA THR A 32 11.86 13.71 27.82
C THR A 32 10.90 14.84 27.47
N PHE A 33 10.16 14.70 26.37
CA PHE A 33 9.28 15.76 25.84
C PHE A 33 8.00 15.19 25.24
N SER A 34 6.92 15.96 25.27
CA SER A 34 5.63 15.57 24.70
C SER A 34 5.69 15.46 23.16
N ASN A 35 4.95 14.52 22.58
CA ASN A 35 4.87 14.40 21.12
C ASN A 35 3.85 15.39 20.53
N ASN A 36 4.14 16.68 20.62
CA ASN A 36 3.35 17.81 20.13
C ASN A 36 4.28 19.01 19.82
N GLY A 37 3.70 20.12 19.32
CA GLY A 37 4.48 21.32 18.95
C GLY A 37 5.34 21.86 20.09
N SER A 38 4.76 22.09 21.27
CA SER A 38 5.50 22.62 22.42
C SER A 38 6.62 21.70 22.91
N GLY A 39 6.46 20.38 22.78
CA GLY A 39 7.53 19.42 23.06
C GLY A 39 8.64 19.48 22.01
N ALA A 40 8.29 19.68 20.74
CA ALA A 40 9.26 19.85 19.66
C ALA A 40 10.06 21.17 19.80
N ASP A 41 9.42 22.27 20.21
CA ASP A 41 10.10 23.53 20.54
C ASP A 41 11.14 23.33 21.66
N ARG A 42 10.76 22.60 22.72
CA ARG A 42 11.67 22.25 23.83
C ARG A 42 12.85 21.41 23.35
N LEU A 43 12.62 20.49 22.41
CA LEU A 43 13.69 19.72 21.80
C LEU A 43 14.66 20.63 21.03
N VAL A 44 14.15 21.52 20.17
CA VAL A 44 14.98 22.45 19.38
C VAL A 44 15.80 23.35 20.29
N ALA A 45 15.19 23.98 21.29
CA ALA A 45 15.90 24.82 22.25
C ALA A 45 17.05 24.07 22.93
N LYS A 46 16.84 22.77 23.23
CA LYS A 46 17.88 21.93 23.85
C LYS A 46 18.97 21.52 22.87
N ILE A 47 18.63 21.24 21.62
CA ILE A 47 19.59 20.98 20.54
C ILE A 47 20.52 22.18 20.39
N LEU A 48 19.96 23.39 20.24
CA LEU A 48 20.72 24.62 20.04
C LEU A 48 21.60 24.94 21.26
N SER A 49 21.09 24.77 22.49
CA SER A 49 21.91 25.02 23.68
C SER A 49 23.14 24.11 23.76
N TYR A 50 23.01 22.85 23.36
CA TYR A 50 24.15 21.92 23.34
C TYR A 50 25.05 22.17 22.15
N TYR A 51 24.49 22.54 21.00
CA TYR A 51 25.21 22.91 19.80
C TYR A 51 26.23 24.03 20.10
N GLU A 52 25.77 25.10 20.74
CA GLU A 52 26.61 26.26 21.09
C GLU A 52 27.60 25.96 22.22
N LYS A 53 27.14 25.30 23.30
CA LYS A 53 27.95 25.08 24.51
C LYS A 53 29.21 24.25 24.25
N GLU A 54 29.14 23.29 23.33
CA GLU A 54 30.22 22.33 23.04
C GLU A 54 30.84 22.58 21.64
N ASP A 55 30.54 23.73 21.03
CA ASP A 55 31.09 24.20 19.75
C ASP A 55 30.96 23.17 18.60
N PHE A 56 29.76 22.62 18.42
CA PHE A 56 29.48 21.68 17.34
C PHE A 56 29.36 22.41 15.99
N GLU A 57 29.67 21.71 14.90
CA GLU A 57 29.63 22.23 13.52
C GLU A 57 28.48 21.65 12.68
N ALA A 58 27.83 20.59 13.17
CA ALA A 58 26.75 19.91 12.47
C ALA A 58 25.81 19.21 13.45
N ILE A 59 24.55 19.03 13.04
CA ILE A 59 23.52 18.34 13.80
C ILE A 59 23.06 17.10 13.03
N ARG A 60 23.11 15.93 13.67
CA ARG A 60 22.61 14.68 13.10
C ARG A 60 21.58 14.03 14.01
N ILE A 61 20.34 13.94 13.54
CA ILE A 61 19.20 13.43 14.33
C ILE A 61 18.79 12.07 13.79
N GLY A 62 18.76 11.04 14.63
CA GLY A 62 18.32 9.69 14.30
C GLY A 62 16.98 9.40 14.93
N MET A 63 16.09 8.74 14.19
CA MET A 63 14.82 8.26 14.72
C MET A 63 14.32 7.03 13.98
N GLU A 64 13.64 6.14 14.67
CA GLU A 64 13.06 4.95 14.04
C GLU A 64 11.84 5.32 13.18
N ASN A 65 11.85 4.86 11.92
CA ASN A 65 10.76 5.06 10.96
C ASN A 65 9.67 3.97 11.08
N THR A 66 9.30 3.61 12.32
CA THR A 66 8.38 2.50 12.61
C THR A 66 6.92 2.92 12.63
N SER A 67 6.63 4.18 12.92
CA SER A 67 5.26 4.63 13.15
C SER A 67 4.99 6.02 12.55
N VAL A 68 3.70 6.31 12.34
CA VAL A 68 3.22 7.64 11.91
C VAL A 68 3.60 8.73 12.91
N TYR A 69 3.84 8.37 14.18
CA TYR A 69 4.13 9.30 15.27
C TYR A 69 5.45 10.06 15.10
N SER A 70 6.34 9.58 14.23
CA SER A 70 7.58 10.28 13.89
C SER A 70 7.41 11.38 12.85
N LYS A 71 6.40 11.29 11.97
CA LYS A 71 6.32 12.14 10.78
C LYS A 71 6.20 13.62 11.09
N ASN A 72 5.31 13.98 12.02
CA ASN A 72 5.10 15.38 12.39
C ASN A 72 6.37 16.01 12.95
N LEU A 73 7.11 15.26 13.78
CA LEU A 73 8.38 15.73 14.33
C LEU A 73 9.46 15.85 13.25
N VAL A 74 9.53 14.91 12.30
CA VAL A 74 10.46 15.02 11.15
C VAL A 74 10.19 16.29 10.36
N TRP A 75 8.93 16.55 9.99
CA TRP A 75 8.56 17.73 9.21
C TRP A 75 8.86 19.01 9.96
N PHE A 76 8.45 19.08 11.24
CA PHE A 76 8.75 20.21 12.11
C PHE A 76 10.26 20.50 12.17
N LEU A 77 11.09 19.48 12.44
CA LEU A 77 12.54 19.68 12.54
C LEU A 77 13.18 20.04 11.20
N TYR A 78 12.66 19.51 10.09
CA TYR A 78 13.16 19.77 8.75
C TYR A 78 12.85 21.20 8.29
N GLU A 79 11.69 21.73 8.66
CA GLU A 79 11.25 23.09 8.31
C GLU A 79 11.71 24.15 9.30
N HIS A 80 12.24 23.77 10.47
CA HIS A 80 12.63 24.71 11.52
C HIS A 80 13.82 25.57 11.10
N GLU A 81 13.60 26.88 10.93
CA GLU A 81 14.59 27.84 10.43
C GLU A 81 15.91 27.79 11.20
N ALA A 82 15.86 27.89 12.54
CA ALA A 82 17.06 27.90 13.36
C ALA A 82 17.92 26.62 13.25
N LEU A 83 17.33 25.45 12.95
CA LEU A 83 18.12 24.23 12.76
C LEU A 83 18.75 24.17 11.37
N ASN A 84 18.11 24.76 10.36
CA ASN A 84 18.58 24.73 8.99
C ASN A 84 19.85 25.56 8.77
N GLU A 85 20.18 26.47 9.69
CA GLU A 85 21.46 27.20 9.72
C GLU A 85 22.66 26.30 10.12
N HIS A 86 22.43 25.11 10.71
CA HIS A 86 23.46 24.31 11.39
C HIS A 86 23.76 22.94 10.74
N LYS A 87 23.80 22.88 9.40
CA LYS A 87 24.10 21.64 8.62
C LYS A 87 23.32 20.41 9.13
N LEU A 88 22.01 20.57 9.25
CA LEU A 88 21.12 19.54 9.78
C LEU A 88 21.06 18.29 8.87
N SER A 89 21.08 17.11 9.49
CA SER A 89 20.81 15.82 8.84
C SER A 89 19.90 14.95 9.70
N ILE A 90 18.65 14.77 9.26
CA ILE A 90 17.69 13.85 9.90
C ILE A 90 17.82 12.47 9.25
N ILE A 91 18.04 11.42 10.02
CA ILE A 91 18.32 10.06 9.55
C ILE A 91 17.16 9.12 9.94
N PRO A 92 16.32 8.70 8.97
CA PRO A 92 15.28 7.72 9.23
C PRO A 92 15.88 6.32 9.35
N LEU A 93 15.63 5.64 10.47
CA LEU A 93 16.20 4.33 10.77
C LEU A 93 15.20 3.19 10.60
N ASN A 94 15.71 2.02 10.23
CA ASN A 94 14.94 0.79 10.27
C ASN A 94 15.04 0.18 11.67
N ALA A 95 13.91 -0.01 12.36
CA ALA A 95 13.91 -0.57 13.71
C ALA A 95 14.55 -1.94 13.84
N ILE A 96 14.49 -2.81 12.81
CA ILE A 96 15.16 -4.11 12.88
C ILE A 96 16.68 -3.92 12.91
N MET A 97 17.21 -2.94 12.19
CA MET A 97 18.64 -2.62 12.22
C MET A 97 19.07 -2.09 13.58
N VAL A 98 18.29 -1.17 14.16
CA VAL A 98 18.56 -0.61 15.49
C VAL A 98 18.42 -1.69 16.57
N ALA A 99 17.37 -2.50 16.53
CA ALA A 99 17.17 -3.61 17.46
C ALA A 99 18.28 -4.67 17.38
N ASN A 100 18.80 -4.96 16.18
CA ASN A 100 19.95 -5.85 16.04
C ASN A 100 21.24 -5.22 16.54
N TYR A 101 21.40 -3.90 16.42
CA TYR A 101 22.53 -3.17 16.99
C TYR A 101 22.48 -3.15 18.52
N LYS A 102 21.30 -2.92 19.11
CA LYS A 102 21.10 -2.95 20.58
C LYS A 102 21.63 -4.24 21.22
N LYS A 103 21.53 -5.37 20.51
CA LYS A 103 22.04 -6.68 20.97
C LYS A 103 23.57 -6.78 21.07
N SER A 104 24.34 -5.82 20.54
CA SER A 104 25.79 -5.80 20.72
C SER A 104 26.22 -5.20 22.05
N PHE A 105 25.32 -4.55 22.79
CA PHE A 105 25.59 -4.08 24.14
C PHE A 105 25.28 -5.19 25.15
N LEU A 106 26.15 -5.33 26.15
CA LEU A 106 25.93 -6.22 27.29
C LEU A 106 24.94 -5.56 28.25
N ASP A 107 23.98 -6.34 28.75
CA ASP A 107 23.08 -5.96 29.85
C ASP A 107 22.37 -4.60 29.70
N MET A 108 21.91 -4.29 28.49
CA MET A 108 21.07 -3.11 28.27
C MET A 108 19.63 -3.35 28.74
N ASP A 109 19.16 -2.48 29.63
CA ASP A 109 17.76 -2.43 30.04
C ASP A 109 16.85 -2.10 28.85
N LYS A 110 15.61 -2.59 28.93
CA LYS A 110 14.58 -2.31 27.93
C LYS A 110 13.77 -1.09 28.35
N ASP A 111 14.33 0.09 28.12
CA ASP A 111 13.67 1.38 28.38
C ASP A 111 13.89 2.40 27.24
N ASP A 112 13.06 3.45 27.23
CA ASP A 112 13.08 4.50 26.20
C ASP A 112 14.42 5.28 26.20
N ILE A 113 15.10 5.34 27.35
CA ILE A 113 16.41 6.00 27.50
C ILE A 113 17.48 5.22 26.75
N THR A 114 17.58 3.91 26.99
CA THR A 114 18.49 3.01 26.31
C THR A 114 18.18 2.96 24.82
N ASP A 115 16.90 3.01 24.46
CA ASP A 115 16.47 3.05 23.08
C ASP A 115 16.94 4.30 22.34
N SER A 116 16.76 5.49 22.94
CA SER A 116 17.25 6.76 22.38
C SER A 116 18.79 6.83 22.33
N PHE A 117 19.48 6.27 23.32
CA PHE A 117 20.95 6.18 23.34
C PHE A 117 21.47 5.31 22.18
N ALA A 118 20.91 4.11 22.01
CA ALA A 118 21.34 3.20 20.95
C ALA A 118 21.10 3.80 19.56
N ILE A 119 20.03 4.59 19.39
CA ILE A 119 19.78 5.34 18.15
C ILE A 119 20.88 6.39 17.91
N ALA A 120 21.22 7.20 18.92
CA ALA A 120 22.26 8.24 18.83
C ALA A 120 23.62 7.63 18.47
N ASP A 121 23.97 6.53 19.14
CA ASP A 121 25.22 5.83 18.90
C ASP A 121 25.25 5.16 17.52
N PHE A 122 24.12 4.56 17.09
CA PHE A 122 24.00 3.92 15.78
C PHE A 122 24.27 4.86 14.61
N ILE A 123 23.75 6.10 14.66
CA ILE A 123 23.99 7.10 13.61
C ILE A 123 25.41 7.68 13.69
N ARG A 124 26.01 7.73 14.87
CA ARG A 124 27.38 8.21 15.11
C ARG A 124 28.40 7.33 14.40
N ILE A 125 28.28 6.02 14.57
CA ILE A 125 29.22 5.05 13.97
C ILE A 125 28.93 4.73 12.50
N ARG A 126 27.87 5.30 11.90
CA ARG A 126 27.47 5.02 10.50
C ARG A 126 27.32 6.30 9.67
N PRO A 127 28.44 6.91 9.25
CA PRO A 127 28.40 8.17 8.52
C PRO A 127 27.66 8.08 7.18
N GLY A 128 27.65 6.91 6.52
CA GLY A 128 27.03 6.68 5.20
C GLY A 128 25.51 6.53 5.18
N LEU A 129 24.80 6.72 6.31
CA LEU A 129 23.33 6.71 6.31
C LEU A 129 22.78 7.94 5.59
N LEU A 130 21.83 7.72 4.67
CA LEU A 130 21.24 8.78 3.87
C LEU A 130 20.26 9.63 4.70
N PRO A 131 20.35 10.98 4.63
CA PRO A 131 19.40 11.84 5.30
C PRO A 131 18.02 11.80 4.63
N PHE A 132 17.00 12.08 5.43
CA PHE A 132 15.66 12.38 4.99
C PHE A 132 15.69 13.62 4.09
N LYS A 133 14.95 13.54 3.00
CA LYS A 133 14.66 14.67 2.12
C LYS A 133 13.15 14.77 2.04
N LEU A 134 12.63 15.96 2.37
CA LEU A 134 11.22 16.22 2.19
C LEU A 134 10.95 16.44 0.71
N ASP A 135 10.00 15.67 0.20
CA ASP A 135 9.36 15.92 -1.08
C ASP A 135 7.86 15.90 -0.81
N ASP A 136 7.29 17.08 -0.58
CA ASP A 136 5.88 17.27 -0.22
C ASP A 136 4.96 16.60 -1.22
N ARG A 137 5.34 16.61 -2.50
CA ARG A 137 4.55 16.00 -3.57
C ARG A 137 4.58 14.49 -3.45
N GLN A 138 5.75 13.89 -3.22
CA GLN A 138 5.86 12.44 -3.00
C GLN A 138 5.09 12.01 -1.75
N GLU A 139 5.18 12.75 -0.65
CA GLU A 139 4.42 12.43 0.57
C GLU A 139 2.91 12.62 0.38
N ALA A 140 2.47 13.67 -0.33
CA ALA A 140 1.06 13.85 -0.71
C ALA A 140 0.55 12.71 -1.59
N LEU A 141 1.30 12.33 -2.64
CA LEU A 141 0.98 11.18 -3.49
C LEU A 141 0.92 9.88 -2.68
N LYS A 142 1.82 9.70 -1.72
CA LYS A 142 1.84 8.54 -0.83
C LYS A 142 0.61 8.49 0.05
N ILE A 143 0.18 9.62 0.61
CA ILE A 143 -1.06 9.70 1.40
C ILE A 143 -2.24 9.27 0.53
N MET A 144 -2.41 9.89 -0.64
CA MET A 144 -3.53 9.61 -1.54
C MET A 144 -3.55 8.16 -2.04
N THR A 145 -2.41 7.64 -2.49
CA THR A 145 -2.31 6.26 -3.00
C THR A 145 -2.50 5.22 -1.88
N ARG A 146 -2.08 5.51 -0.64
CA ARG A 146 -2.33 4.63 0.51
C ARG A 146 -3.80 4.64 0.93
N SER A 147 -4.44 5.81 0.94
CA SER A 147 -5.89 5.92 1.20
C SER A 147 -6.69 5.16 0.17
N ARG A 148 -6.42 5.37 -1.13
CA ARG A 148 -7.03 4.62 -2.22
C ARG A 148 -6.87 3.11 -2.05
N TYR A 149 -5.65 2.64 -1.77
CA TYR A 149 -5.38 1.23 -1.50
C TYR A 149 -6.28 0.71 -0.37
N ASN A 150 -6.39 1.44 0.75
CA ASN A 150 -7.21 1.04 1.87
C ASN A 150 -8.70 0.96 1.50
N TYR A 151 -9.22 1.92 0.72
CA TYR A 151 -10.61 1.88 0.24
C TYR A 151 -10.88 0.71 -0.70
N VAL A 152 -9.96 0.40 -1.63
CA VAL A 152 -10.07 -0.79 -2.49
C VAL A 152 -10.10 -2.07 -1.66
N GLN A 153 -9.23 -2.17 -0.64
CA GLN A 153 -9.23 -3.34 0.25
C GLN A 153 -10.51 -3.42 1.09
N ALA A 154 -11.04 -2.28 1.55
CA ALA A 154 -12.32 -2.23 2.27
C ALA A 154 -13.49 -2.65 1.37
N LEU A 155 -13.53 -2.16 0.13
CA LEU A 155 -14.54 -2.52 -0.86
C LEU A 155 -14.51 -4.01 -1.17
N SER A 156 -13.32 -4.58 -1.37
CA SER A 156 -13.18 -6.03 -1.59
C SER A 156 -13.69 -6.84 -0.40
N ARG A 157 -13.38 -6.42 0.84
CA ARG A 157 -13.90 -7.09 2.04
C ARG A 157 -15.42 -6.97 2.14
N MET A 158 -15.97 -5.79 1.84
CA MET A 158 -17.41 -5.55 1.86
C MET A 158 -18.13 -6.42 0.82
N LYS A 159 -17.60 -6.51 -0.40
CA LYS A 159 -18.13 -7.40 -1.45
C LYS A 159 -18.15 -8.87 -0.99
N SER A 160 -17.10 -9.34 -0.34
CA SER A 160 -17.07 -10.70 0.20
C SER A 160 -18.09 -10.92 1.32
N GLN A 161 -18.28 -9.95 2.21
CA GLN A 161 -19.30 -10.03 3.28
C GLN A 161 -20.72 -10.02 2.70
N PHE A 162 -20.97 -9.15 1.72
CA PHE A 162 -22.23 -9.07 0.98
C PHE A 162 -22.56 -10.42 0.31
N LEU A 163 -21.61 -11.05 -0.38
CA LEU A 163 -21.84 -12.35 -1.02
C LEU A 163 -22.22 -13.45 -0.01
N THR A 164 -21.60 -13.46 1.17
CA THR A 164 -21.99 -14.40 2.24
C THR A 164 -23.44 -14.18 2.68
N ARG A 165 -23.88 -12.92 2.83
CA ARG A 165 -25.26 -12.59 3.22
C ARG A 165 -26.24 -12.88 2.09
N LEU A 166 -25.86 -12.58 0.85
CA LEU A 166 -26.61 -12.90 -0.34
C LEU A 166 -26.82 -14.41 -0.48
N PHE A 167 -25.81 -15.22 -0.16
CA PHE A 167 -25.98 -16.67 -0.18
C PHE A 167 -27.02 -17.15 0.85
N LEU A 168 -27.07 -16.51 2.03
CA LEU A 168 -28.08 -16.84 3.04
C LEU A 168 -29.50 -16.39 2.63
N SER A 169 -29.64 -15.28 1.92
CA SER A 169 -30.96 -14.75 1.50
C SER A 169 -31.43 -15.26 0.13
N PHE A 170 -30.50 -15.60 -0.76
CA PHE A 170 -30.72 -16.00 -2.15
C PHE A 170 -29.57 -16.93 -2.63
N SER A 171 -29.57 -18.18 -2.15
CA SER A 171 -28.47 -19.13 -2.33
C SER A 171 -28.10 -19.47 -3.78
N GLU A 172 -29.07 -19.46 -4.70
CA GLU A 172 -28.84 -19.80 -6.12
C GLU A 172 -28.48 -18.59 -6.99
N MET A 173 -28.41 -17.39 -6.43
CA MET A 173 -28.14 -16.18 -7.21
C MET A 173 -26.76 -16.23 -7.90
N GLU A 174 -25.72 -16.65 -7.17
CA GLU A 174 -24.35 -16.74 -7.72
C GLU A 174 -24.18 -17.95 -8.64
N ALA A 175 -24.77 -19.09 -8.30
CA ALA A 175 -24.68 -20.32 -9.08
C ALA A 175 -25.46 -20.23 -10.40
N GLY A 176 -26.67 -19.65 -10.36
CA GLY A 176 -27.54 -19.47 -11.51
C GLY A 176 -27.02 -18.43 -12.52
N LYS A 177 -26.15 -17.51 -12.10
CA LYS A 177 -25.55 -16.45 -12.92
C LYS A 177 -26.56 -15.73 -13.83
N PRO A 178 -27.70 -15.23 -13.31
CA PRO A 178 -28.66 -14.47 -14.11
C PRO A 178 -28.05 -13.19 -14.69
N PHE A 179 -27.00 -12.66 -14.05
CA PHE A 179 -26.29 -11.45 -14.48
C PHE A 179 -24.81 -11.74 -14.75
N TYR A 180 -24.20 -10.93 -15.60
CA TYR A 180 -22.74 -10.95 -15.82
C TYR A 180 -21.93 -10.77 -14.52
N SER A 181 -22.45 -9.97 -13.58
CA SER A 181 -21.88 -9.77 -12.25
C SER A 181 -22.97 -9.47 -11.24
N ILE A 182 -22.83 -10.02 -10.03
CA ILE A 182 -23.70 -9.73 -8.88
C ILE A 182 -23.67 -8.25 -8.52
N PHE A 183 -22.53 -7.60 -8.71
CA PHE A 183 -22.36 -6.17 -8.42
C PHE A 183 -22.65 -5.28 -9.62
N SER A 184 -23.36 -5.78 -10.63
CA SER A 184 -23.88 -4.93 -11.72
C SER A 184 -25.02 -4.05 -11.21
N LYS A 185 -25.20 -2.87 -11.81
CA LYS A 185 -26.25 -1.92 -11.41
C LYS A 185 -27.63 -2.59 -11.33
N THR A 186 -28.01 -3.38 -12.32
CA THR A 186 -29.32 -4.06 -12.34
C THR A 186 -29.44 -5.13 -11.25
N SER A 187 -28.40 -5.95 -11.04
CA SER A 187 -28.41 -6.96 -9.99
C SER A 187 -28.56 -6.32 -8.61
N LEU A 188 -27.85 -5.22 -8.34
CA LEU A 188 -27.98 -4.49 -7.09
C LEU A 188 -29.36 -3.81 -6.97
N SER A 189 -29.87 -3.20 -8.03
CA SER A 189 -31.22 -2.61 -8.02
C SER A 189 -32.31 -3.65 -7.75
N LEU A 190 -32.21 -4.86 -8.32
CA LEU A 190 -33.13 -5.95 -8.00
C LEU A 190 -33.09 -6.32 -6.52
N LEU A 191 -31.90 -6.37 -5.93
CA LEU A 191 -31.69 -6.72 -4.52
C LEU A 191 -32.01 -5.57 -3.55
N GLU A 192 -32.16 -4.35 -4.06
CA GLU A 192 -32.65 -3.18 -3.32
C GLU A 192 -34.18 -3.15 -3.23
N GLU A 193 -34.86 -3.75 -4.22
CA GLU A 193 -36.30 -3.95 -4.13
C GLU A 193 -36.63 -5.02 -3.09
N GLU A 194 -37.69 -4.82 -2.31
CA GLU A 194 -38.10 -5.73 -1.24
C GLU A 194 -38.85 -6.97 -1.75
N PHE A 195 -38.44 -7.55 -2.89
CA PHE A 195 -39.07 -8.78 -3.36
C PHE A 195 -38.73 -9.96 -2.45
N THR A 196 -39.74 -10.75 -2.09
CA THR A 196 -39.50 -12.08 -1.53
C THR A 196 -39.11 -13.08 -2.64
N LEU A 197 -38.41 -14.15 -2.28
CA LEU A 197 -38.09 -15.21 -3.24
C LEU A 197 -39.35 -15.88 -3.81
N ASP A 198 -40.45 -15.91 -3.06
CA ASP A 198 -41.74 -16.43 -3.51
C ASP A 198 -42.37 -15.49 -4.54
N GLU A 199 -42.39 -14.19 -4.27
CA GLU A 199 -42.82 -13.18 -5.24
C GLU A 199 -42.01 -13.26 -6.54
N LEU A 200 -40.68 -13.38 -6.46
CA LEU A 200 -39.83 -13.54 -7.65
C LEU A 200 -40.09 -14.85 -8.39
N ALA A 201 -40.32 -15.95 -7.64
CA ALA A 201 -40.62 -17.26 -8.21
C ALA A 201 -41.99 -17.30 -8.89
N GLU A 202 -42.96 -16.52 -8.42
CA GLU A 202 -44.33 -16.51 -8.94
C GLU A 202 -44.56 -15.44 -10.01
N LYS A 203 -43.81 -14.33 -9.98
CA LYS A 203 -43.97 -13.20 -10.91
C LYS A 203 -44.04 -13.63 -12.38
N PRO A 204 -44.99 -13.14 -13.18
CA PRO A 204 -45.06 -13.42 -14.60
C PRO A 204 -43.78 -12.99 -15.33
N ILE A 205 -43.32 -13.81 -16.29
CA ILE A 205 -42.11 -13.50 -17.07
C ILE A 205 -42.20 -12.13 -17.76
N PRO A 206 -43.33 -11.73 -18.41
CA PRO A 206 -43.42 -10.42 -19.04
C PRO A 206 -43.18 -9.25 -18.06
N GLU A 207 -43.74 -9.32 -16.85
CA GLU A 207 -43.56 -8.28 -15.82
C GLU A 207 -42.14 -8.26 -15.24
N LEU A 208 -41.46 -9.42 -15.20
CA LEU A 208 -40.07 -9.49 -14.78
C LEU A 208 -39.14 -8.96 -15.87
N VAL A 209 -39.46 -9.22 -17.14
CA VAL A 209 -38.77 -8.64 -18.30
C VAL A 209 -38.89 -7.12 -18.33
N GLU A 210 -40.09 -6.59 -18.12
CA GLU A 210 -40.32 -5.14 -18.04
C GLU A 210 -39.48 -4.50 -16.92
N PHE A 211 -39.54 -5.08 -15.72
CA PHE A 211 -38.73 -4.64 -14.58
C PHE A 211 -37.21 -4.66 -14.89
N LEU A 212 -36.71 -5.76 -15.47
CA LEU A 212 -35.31 -5.89 -15.85
C LEU A 212 -34.93 -4.86 -16.91
N GLN A 213 -35.78 -4.60 -17.91
CA GLN A 213 -35.53 -3.60 -18.94
C GLN A 213 -35.49 -2.19 -18.37
N GLU A 214 -36.42 -1.84 -17.48
CA GLU A 214 -36.47 -0.53 -16.82
C GLU A 214 -35.18 -0.28 -16.00
N LYS A 215 -34.85 -1.20 -15.06
CA LYS A 215 -33.67 -1.06 -14.19
C LYS A 215 -32.35 -1.28 -14.93
N GLY A 216 -32.37 -2.03 -16.03
CA GLY A 216 -31.25 -2.25 -16.94
C GLY A 216 -30.99 -1.11 -17.94
N GLY A 217 -31.89 -0.13 -18.01
CA GLY A 217 -31.82 0.95 -19.01
C GLY A 217 -31.88 0.43 -20.45
N GLY A 218 -32.64 -0.64 -20.70
CA GLY A 218 -32.87 -1.17 -22.05
C GLY A 218 -31.77 -2.06 -22.63
N LYS A 219 -30.73 -2.41 -21.85
CA LYS A 219 -29.47 -2.99 -22.40
C LYS A 219 -29.38 -4.51 -22.39
N PHE A 220 -30.42 -5.22 -21.96
CA PHE A 220 -30.40 -6.67 -21.94
C PHE A 220 -30.66 -7.23 -23.33
N GLN A 221 -29.69 -7.96 -23.88
CA GLN A 221 -29.84 -8.63 -25.18
C GLN A 221 -30.94 -9.70 -25.13
N ASN A 222 -31.06 -10.44 -24.02
CA ASN A 222 -32.01 -11.54 -23.84
C ASN A 222 -32.71 -11.44 -22.46
N PRO A 223 -33.60 -10.45 -22.23
CA PRO A 223 -34.23 -10.23 -20.93
C PRO A 223 -35.13 -11.39 -20.50
N GLU A 224 -35.79 -12.07 -21.44
CA GLU A 224 -36.64 -13.23 -21.14
C GLU A 224 -35.86 -14.40 -20.55
N GLU A 225 -34.68 -14.70 -21.10
CA GLU A 225 -33.83 -15.77 -20.57
C GLU A 225 -33.30 -15.41 -19.18
N ILE A 226 -32.92 -14.15 -18.95
CA ILE A 226 -32.53 -13.66 -17.63
C ILE A 226 -33.68 -13.81 -16.63
N ALA A 227 -34.90 -13.43 -17.02
CA ALA A 227 -36.10 -13.58 -16.19
C ALA A 227 -36.38 -15.05 -15.84
N LYS A 228 -36.26 -15.98 -16.81
CA LYS A 228 -36.41 -17.42 -16.58
C LYS A 228 -35.36 -17.96 -15.61
N VAL A 229 -34.09 -17.59 -15.80
CA VAL A 229 -32.98 -17.99 -14.92
C VAL A 229 -33.18 -17.44 -13.52
N LEU A 230 -33.57 -16.18 -13.38
CA LEU A 230 -33.81 -15.54 -12.10
C LEU A 230 -34.99 -16.18 -11.35
N LYS A 231 -36.11 -16.43 -12.03
CA LYS A 231 -37.28 -17.14 -11.48
C LYS A 231 -36.89 -18.53 -11.00
N LYS A 232 -36.15 -19.28 -11.82
CA LYS A 232 -35.64 -20.61 -11.45
C LYS A 232 -34.72 -20.55 -10.22
N ALA A 233 -33.79 -19.61 -10.18
CA ALA A 233 -32.89 -19.43 -9.05
C ALA A 233 -33.69 -19.09 -7.77
N ALA A 234 -34.70 -18.23 -7.86
CA ALA A 234 -35.55 -17.88 -6.73
C ALA A 234 -36.36 -19.10 -6.23
N SER A 235 -36.92 -19.90 -7.14
CA SER A 235 -37.63 -21.15 -6.81
C SER A 235 -36.72 -22.19 -6.16
N SER A 236 -35.46 -22.29 -6.59
CA SER A 236 -34.51 -23.29 -6.08
C SER A 236 -33.71 -22.84 -4.85
N SER A 237 -33.85 -21.59 -4.41
CA SER A 237 -33.12 -21.06 -3.25
C SER A 237 -33.78 -21.44 -1.93
N TYR A 238 -32.97 -21.61 -0.88
CA TYR A 238 -33.47 -21.89 0.46
C TYR A 238 -34.35 -20.75 0.98
N ARG A 239 -35.47 -21.11 1.62
CA ARG A 239 -36.29 -20.16 2.38
C ARG A 239 -35.71 -19.97 3.77
N VAL A 240 -35.63 -18.72 4.20
CA VAL A 240 -35.19 -18.35 5.54
C VAL A 240 -36.36 -17.75 6.33
N PRO A 241 -36.37 -17.88 7.67
CA PRO A 241 -37.41 -17.29 8.51
C PRO A 241 -37.54 -15.78 8.28
N ALA A 242 -38.78 -15.25 8.32
CA ALA A 242 -39.08 -13.87 7.94
C ALA A 242 -38.23 -12.82 8.69
N MET A 243 -38.05 -12.97 10.00
CA MET A 243 -37.22 -12.04 10.80
C MET A 243 -35.74 -12.09 10.42
N VAL A 244 -35.23 -13.28 10.05
CA VAL A 244 -33.85 -13.45 9.57
C VAL A 244 -33.70 -12.80 8.20
N ARG A 245 -34.65 -13.03 7.30
CA ARG A 245 -34.70 -12.39 5.97
C ARG A 245 -34.67 -10.88 6.07
N GLU A 246 -35.53 -10.30 6.90
CA GLU A 246 -35.59 -8.85 7.11
C GLU A 246 -34.26 -8.28 7.60
N SER A 247 -33.61 -8.98 8.54
CA SER A 247 -32.28 -8.59 9.05
C SER A 247 -31.19 -8.69 7.97
N LEU A 248 -31.22 -9.75 7.15
CA LEU A 248 -30.30 -9.92 6.01
C LEU A 248 -30.49 -8.81 4.98
N ASN A 249 -31.74 -8.50 4.61
CA ASN A 249 -32.05 -7.44 3.65
C ASN A 249 -31.57 -6.06 4.15
N ARG A 250 -31.86 -5.70 5.40
CA ARG A 250 -31.41 -4.43 6.01
C ARG A 250 -29.88 -4.32 6.05
N THR A 251 -29.18 -5.40 6.41
CA THR A 251 -27.70 -5.41 6.43
C THR A 251 -27.09 -5.38 5.04
N MET A 252 -27.65 -6.10 4.07
CA MET A 252 -27.24 -6.03 2.66
C MET A 252 -27.45 -4.64 2.06
N ALA A 253 -28.57 -3.97 2.37
CA ALA A 253 -28.80 -2.60 1.95
C ALA A 253 -27.74 -1.64 2.52
N SER A 254 -27.37 -1.83 3.80
CA SER A 254 -26.29 -1.08 4.43
C SER A 254 -24.93 -1.35 3.77
N ASP A 255 -24.64 -2.61 3.44
CA ASP A 255 -23.42 -2.98 2.71
C ASP A 255 -23.35 -2.28 1.34
N MET A 256 -24.46 -2.26 0.60
CA MET A 256 -24.55 -1.60 -0.71
C MET A 256 -24.26 -0.11 -0.61
N GLU A 257 -24.79 0.57 0.39
CA GLU A 257 -24.53 1.99 0.59
C GLU A 257 -23.05 2.26 0.93
N ILE A 258 -22.46 1.43 1.79
CA ILE A 258 -21.02 1.51 2.09
C ILE A 258 -20.19 1.23 0.84
N MET A 259 -20.57 0.25 0.01
CA MET A 259 -19.88 -0.03 -1.26
C MET A 259 -19.91 1.17 -2.19
N ARG A 260 -21.06 1.84 -2.34
CA ARG A 260 -21.20 3.07 -3.15
C ARG A 260 -20.30 4.20 -2.66
N ILE A 261 -20.27 4.44 -1.34
CA ILE A 261 -19.40 5.45 -0.72
C ILE A 261 -17.93 5.12 -1.03
N LEU A 262 -17.51 3.86 -0.82
CA LEU A 262 -16.13 3.43 -1.09
C LEU A 262 -15.76 3.57 -2.59
N GLU A 263 -16.66 3.22 -3.50
CA GLU A 263 -16.45 3.37 -4.94
C GLU A 263 -16.28 4.85 -5.34
N ASN A 264 -17.12 5.74 -4.78
CA ASN A 264 -16.99 7.18 -4.98
C ASN A 264 -15.68 7.73 -4.42
N GLU A 265 -15.26 7.31 -3.22
CA GLU A 265 -14.01 7.76 -2.61
C GLU A 265 -12.77 7.25 -3.35
N ILE A 266 -12.83 6.06 -3.95
CA ILE A 266 -11.78 5.56 -4.86
C ILE A 266 -11.67 6.47 -6.08
N HIS A 267 -12.81 6.85 -6.71
CA HIS A 267 -12.82 7.76 -7.85
C HIS A 267 -12.30 9.15 -7.50
N ASN A 268 -12.66 9.68 -6.34
CA ASN A 268 -12.15 10.96 -5.84
C ASN A 268 -10.63 10.90 -5.61
N CYS A 269 -10.12 9.80 -5.05
CA CYS A 269 -8.68 9.57 -4.95
C CYS A 269 -8.01 9.54 -6.32
N ASP A 270 -8.60 8.86 -7.31
CA ASP A 270 -8.06 8.75 -8.66
C ASP A 270 -7.88 10.13 -9.32
N LYS A 271 -8.92 10.97 -9.28
CA LYS A 271 -8.85 12.35 -9.79
C LYS A 271 -7.77 13.19 -9.11
N ASN A 272 -7.65 13.08 -7.79
CA ASN A 272 -6.67 13.84 -7.02
C ASN A 272 -5.23 13.37 -7.31
N ILE A 273 -5.02 12.06 -7.43
CA ILE A 273 -3.73 11.49 -7.82
C ILE A 273 -3.36 11.96 -9.23
N GLU A 274 -4.29 11.92 -10.18
CA GLU A 274 -4.07 12.43 -11.54
C GLU A 274 -3.67 13.90 -11.56
N LYS A 275 -4.34 14.74 -10.76
CA LYS A 275 -4.00 16.17 -10.64
C LYS A 275 -2.57 16.37 -10.11
N LEU A 276 -2.18 15.65 -9.07
CA LEU A 276 -0.83 15.72 -8.51
C LEU A 276 0.25 15.24 -9.51
N MET A 277 -0.08 14.20 -10.29
CA MET A 277 0.83 13.61 -11.27
C MET A 277 1.11 14.50 -12.49
N LYS A 278 0.30 15.54 -12.77
CA LYS A 278 0.54 16.46 -13.90
C LYS A 278 1.90 17.16 -13.88
N SER A 279 2.47 17.34 -12.69
CA SER A 279 3.75 18.02 -12.46
C SER A 279 4.92 17.04 -12.24
N VAL A 280 4.68 15.74 -12.37
CA VAL A 280 5.67 14.68 -12.16
C VAL A 280 6.15 14.17 -13.53
N PRO A 281 7.47 13.94 -13.72
CA PRO A 281 7.97 13.33 -14.95
C PRO A 281 7.22 12.04 -15.30
N ALA A 282 6.74 11.95 -16.54
CA ALA A 282 5.90 10.85 -17.02
C ALA A 282 6.67 9.53 -17.29
N ILE A 283 7.78 9.29 -16.57
CA ILE A 283 8.69 8.16 -16.77
C ILE A 283 7.93 6.83 -16.69
N LEU A 284 7.21 6.58 -15.59
CA LEU A 284 6.49 5.32 -15.45
C LEU A 284 5.21 5.27 -16.29
N VAL A 285 4.58 6.42 -16.54
CA VAL A 285 3.37 6.53 -17.37
C VAL A 285 3.67 6.21 -18.84
N SER A 286 4.93 6.38 -19.27
CA SER A 286 5.36 5.98 -20.62
C SER A 286 5.35 4.47 -20.88
N ILE A 287 5.22 3.63 -19.84
CA ILE A 287 5.06 2.18 -19.99
C ILE A 287 3.60 1.88 -20.36
N PRO A 288 3.32 1.25 -21.53
CA PRO A 288 1.96 0.91 -21.94
C PRO A 288 1.24 0.07 -20.87
N GLY A 289 0.07 0.55 -20.44
CA GLY A 289 -0.73 -0.07 -19.38
C GLY A 289 -0.47 0.47 -17.96
N ILE A 290 0.54 1.31 -17.75
CA ILE A 290 0.74 2.01 -16.46
C ILE A 290 0.14 3.41 -16.54
N GLY A 291 -1.04 3.57 -15.93
CA GLY A 291 -1.67 4.87 -15.75
C GLY A 291 -1.09 5.69 -14.58
N PRO A 292 -1.54 6.95 -14.42
CA PRO A 292 -1.07 7.87 -13.38
C PRO A 292 -1.21 7.31 -11.96
N VAL A 293 -2.31 6.59 -11.67
CA VAL A 293 -2.56 5.97 -10.37
C VAL A 293 -1.52 4.90 -10.02
N LEU A 294 -1.22 4.01 -10.97
CA LEU A 294 -0.22 2.96 -10.79
C LEU A 294 1.19 3.55 -10.69
N ALA A 295 1.51 4.53 -11.55
CA ALA A 295 2.77 5.25 -11.50
C ALA A 295 2.99 5.93 -10.14
N ALA A 296 1.99 6.68 -9.66
CA ALA A 296 2.03 7.34 -8.35
C ALA A 296 2.21 6.33 -7.21
N GLY A 297 1.46 5.22 -7.21
CA GLY A 297 1.54 4.20 -6.17
C GLY A 297 2.91 3.50 -6.13
N ILE A 298 3.54 3.31 -7.29
CA ILE A 298 4.89 2.76 -7.37
C ILE A 298 5.93 3.79 -6.90
N MET A 299 5.92 5.01 -7.45
CA MET A 299 6.92 6.03 -7.15
C MET A 299 6.92 6.44 -5.67
N SER A 300 5.73 6.67 -5.10
CA SER A 300 5.59 7.11 -3.70
C SER A 300 6.05 6.07 -2.67
N GLU A 301 5.96 4.78 -3.01
CA GLU A 301 6.48 3.71 -2.15
C GLU A 301 7.98 3.44 -2.38
N ILE A 302 8.50 3.69 -3.60
CA ILE A 302 9.94 3.64 -3.88
C ILE A 302 10.66 4.78 -3.18
N GLY A 303 10.12 6.00 -3.25
CA GLY A 303 10.78 7.24 -2.85
C GLY A 303 11.95 7.55 -3.79
N ASP A 304 13.05 8.05 -3.22
CA ASP A 304 14.27 8.28 -3.99
C ASP A 304 14.88 6.96 -4.49
N ILE A 305 14.98 6.82 -5.82
CA ILE A 305 15.57 5.65 -6.47
C ILE A 305 17.08 5.54 -6.22
N SER A 306 17.77 6.65 -5.93
CA SER A 306 19.22 6.71 -5.74
C SER A 306 19.70 5.85 -4.56
N ARG A 307 18.83 5.63 -3.56
CA ARG A 307 19.10 4.78 -2.40
C ARG A 307 19.30 3.30 -2.76
N PHE A 308 18.89 2.89 -3.97
CA PHE A 308 19.05 1.54 -4.45
C PHE A 308 20.25 1.42 -5.38
N GLN A 309 21.27 0.69 -4.93
CA GLN A 309 22.46 0.41 -5.75
C GLN A 309 22.14 -0.55 -6.90
N LYS A 310 21.33 -1.59 -6.64
CA LYS A 310 20.96 -2.63 -7.61
C LYS A 310 19.46 -2.89 -7.60
N GLN A 311 18.93 -3.32 -8.75
CA GLN A 311 17.51 -3.64 -8.93
C GLN A 311 17.01 -4.75 -7.98
N GLU A 312 17.88 -5.67 -7.55
CA GLU A 312 17.54 -6.74 -6.60
C GLU A 312 17.13 -6.18 -5.23
N SER A 313 17.72 -5.06 -4.80
CA SER A 313 17.37 -4.41 -3.54
C SER A 313 15.96 -3.84 -3.59
N LEU A 314 15.56 -3.27 -4.73
CA LEU A 314 14.19 -2.82 -4.97
C LEU A 314 13.23 -4.02 -5.03
N GLY A 315 13.61 -5.09 -5.73
CA GLY A 315 12.84 -6.34 -5.76
C GLY A 315 12.65 -6.96 -4.38
N LYS A 316 13.67 -6.91 -3.51
CA LYS A 316 13.59 -7.34 -2.12
C LYS A 316 12.62 -6.48 -1.32
N MET A 317 12.67 -5.16 -1.48
CA MET A 317 11.72 -4.25 -0.84
C MET A 317 10.28 -4.54 -1.26
N ALA A 318 10.02 -4.81 -2.54
CA ALA A 318 8.69 -5.18 -3.04
C ALA A 318 8.26 -6.62 -2.68
N GLY A 319 9.09 -7.39 -1.95
CA GLY A 319 8.78 -8.76 -1.56
C GLY A 319 8.89 -9.77 -2.70
N PHE A 320 9.60 -9.46 -3.78
CA PHE A 320 9.88 -10.39 -4.89
C PHE A 320 11.22 -11.14 -4.72
N LYS A 321 11.63 -11.39 -3.48
CA LYS A 321 12.79 -12.25 -3.17
C LYS A 321 12.31 -13.64 -2.78
N TRP A 322 12.77 -14.65 -3.52
CA TRP A 322 12.54 -16.07 -3.17
C TRP A 322 13.57 -16.51 -2.13
N LYS A 323 13.11 -17.22 -1.09
CA LYS A 323 14.03 -17.90 -0.19
C LYS A 323 14.80 -18.94 -1.01
N ARG A 324 16.14 -18.87 -0.99
CA ARG A 324 16.98 -20.00 -1.41
C ARG A 324 16.98 -20.99 -0.24
N ASN A 325 16.09 -21.99 -0.26
CA ASN A 325 16.28 -23.17 0.57
C ASN A 325 17.21 -24.12 -0.20
N GLN A 326 18.52 -23.99 0.01
CA GLN A 326 19.48 -25.03 -0.35
C GLN A 326 19.69 -25.92 0.87
N SER A 327 18.75 -26.83 1.10
CA SER A 327 18.93 -27.96 2.01
C SER A 327 18.44 -29.21 1.29
N GLY A 328 19.36 -29.88 0.58
CA GLY A 328 19.20 -31.23 0.03
C GLY A 328 18.26 -31.40 -1.18
N LYS A 329 18.83 -31.82 -2.32
CA LYS A 329 18.29 -32.56 -3.50
C LYS A 329 16.83 -32.40 -4.00
N LYS A 330 16.00 -31.48 -3.50
CA LYS A 330 14.68 -31.15 -4.05
C LYS A 330 14.57 -29.66 -4.28
N GLU A 331 14.62 -29.24 -5.54
CA GLU A 331 14.13 -27.93 -5.93
C GLU A 331 12.61 -27.94 -5.83
N SER A 332 12.08 -27.47 -4.70
CA SER A 332 10.65 -27.20 -4.60
C SER A 332 10.28 -26.01 -5.49
N GLU A 333 9.24 -26.18 -6.33
CA GLU A 333 8.63 -25.11 -7.11
C GLU A 333 7.87 -24.11 -6.21
N ASP A 334 7.56 -24.47 -4.96
CA ASP A 334 6.90 -23.65 -3.94
C ASP A 334 7.91 -22.93 -3.05
N LYS A 335 8.68 -22.02 -3.67
CA LYS A 335 9.53 -21.09 -2.90
C LYS A 335 8.65 -19.95 -2.40
N ALA A 336 8.33 -19.97 -1.10
CA ALA A 336 7.60 -18.88 -0.48
C ALA A 336 8.32 -17.54 -0.71
N ALA A 337 7.57 -16.56 -1.22
CA ALA A 337 7.96 -15.17 -1.22
C ALA A 337 8.30 -14.73 0.20
N VAL A 338 9.39 -13.99 0.37
CA VAL A 338 9.65 -13.33 1.67
C VAL A 338 8.50 -12.34 1.93
N LEU A 339 7.65 -12.66 2.92
CA LEU A 339 6.46 -11.90 3.32
C LEU A 339 6.79 -10.53 3.98
N SER A 340 8.08 -10.22 4.18
CA SER A 340 8.55 -9.00 4.86
C SER A 340 8.73 -7.79 3.93
N GLY A 341 8.20 -7.83 2.70
CA GLY A 341 8.26 -6.72 1.75
C GLY A 341 7.17 -5.67 1.97
N ASN A 342 7.34 -4.48 1.41
CA ASN A 342 6.33 -3.44 1.34
C ASN A 342 5.11 -3.95 0.55
N LYS A 343 4.03 -4.30 1.28
CA LYS A 343 2.80 -4.87 0.73
C LYS A 343 2.12 -3.96 -0.29
N LYS A 344 2.20 -2.63 -0.10
CA LYS A 344 1.57 -1.65 -0.99
C LYS A 344 2.35 -1.51 -2.30
N LEU A 345 3.67 -1.44 -2.22
CA LEU A 345 4.54 -1.48 -3.41
C LEU A 345 4.31 -2.76 -4.20
N ARG A 346 4.22 -3.91 -3.52
CA ARG A 346 3.91 -5.19 -4.16
C ARG A 346 2.57 -5.16 -4.86
N TYR A 347 1.52 -4.67 -4.20
CA TYR A 347 0.18 -4.53 -4.78
C TYR A 347 0.23 -3.73 -6.08
N TYR A 348 0.79 -2.52 -6.05
CA TYR A 348 0.85 -1.66 -7.22
C TYR A 348 1.66 -2.27 -8.38
N LEU A 349 2.76 -2.97 -8.07
CA LEU A 349 3.57 -3.65 -9.10
C LEU A 349 2.86 -4.85 -9.72
N VAL A 350 2.05 -5.59 -8.95
CA VAL A 350 1.26 -6.72 -9.46
C VAL A 350 0.10 -6.22 -10.31
N GLU A 351 -0.61 -5.17 -9.88
CA GLU A 351 -1.66 -4.53 -10.68
C GLU A 351 -1.08 -3.95 -11.98
N ALA A 352 0.07 -3.28 -11.91
CA ALA A 352 0.76 -2.79 -13.09
C ALA A 352 1.16 -3.94 -14.02
N ALA A 353 1.73 -5.03 -13.50
CA ALA A 353 2.05 -6.20 -14.33
C ALA A 353 0.81 -6.79 -15.01
N ASN A 354 -0.36 -6.76 -14.35
CA ASN A 354 -1.61 -7.28 -14.92
C ASN A 354 -2.12 -6.41 -16.06
N ARG A 355 -1.86 -5.10 -16.04
CA ARG A 355 -2.19 -4.18 -17.13
C ARG A 355 -1.14 -4.23 -18.24
N VAL A 356 0.14 -4.16 -17.91
CA VAL A 356 1.24 -4.14 -18.88
C VAL A 356 1.27 -5.42 -19.72
N ARG A 357 0.97 -6.60 -19.14
CA ARG A 357 0.88 -7.85 -19.94
C ARG A 357 -0.20 -7.85 -21.03
N ILE A 358 -1.16 -6.92 -20.97
CA ILE A 358 -2.27 -6.79 -21.94
C ILE A 358 -1.92 -5.74 -23.00
N HIS A 359 -1.16 -4.71 -22.61
CA HIS A 359 -0.93 -3.52 -23.44
C HIS A 359 0.49 -3.43 -24.03
N ASP A 360 1.44 -4.21 -23.52
CA ASP A 360 2.82 -4.24 -24.00
C ASP A 360 3.18 -5.64 -24.54
N PRO A 361 3.56 -5.78 -25.82
CA PRO A 361 3.88 -7.07 -26.44
C PRO A 361 5.06 -7.81 -25.80
N VAL A 362 6.06 -7.10 -25.28
CA VAL A 362 7.24 -7.71 -24.64
C VAL A 362 6.84 -8.36 -23.32
N PHE A 363 6.02 -7.69 -22.53
CA PHE A 363 5.48 -8.23 -21.29
C PHE A 363 4.41 -9.29 -21.53
N GLU A 364 3.60 -9.17 -22.58
CA GLU A 364 2.65 -10.20 -22.97
C GLU A 364 3.38 -11.52 -23.30
N ALA A 365 4.40 -11.47 -24.17
CA ALA A 365 5.18 -12.64 -24.56
C ALA A 365 5.86 -13.28 -23.35
N TYR A 366 6.45 -12.47 -22.46
CA TYR A 366 7.05 -12.97 -21.23
C TYR A 366 6.03 -13.63 -20.31
N TYR A 367 4.86 -13.00 -20.12
CA TYR A 367 3.78 -13.55 -19.31
C TYR A 367 3.29 -14.89 -19.86
N ARG A 368 3.01 -14.98 -21.17
CA ARG A 368 2.55 -16.22 -21.83
C ARG A 368 3.57 -17.34 -21.67
N LYS A 369 4.87 -17.05 -21.85
CA LYS A 369 5.95 -18.01 -21.61
C LYS A 369 5.93 -18.54 -20.16
N LYS A 370 5.85 -17.64 -19.17
CA LYS A 370 5.83 -18.04 -17.75
C LYS A 370 4.54 -18.75 -17.33
N TYR A 371 3.44 -18.47 -18.01
CA TYR A 371 2.19 -19.18 -17.84
C TYR A 371 2.32 -20.64 -18.29
N ALA A 372 2.87 -20.87 -19.50
CA ALA A 372 3.07 -22.21 -20.05
C ALA A 372 4.10 -23.04 -19.26
N GLU A 373 5.12 -22.41 -18.69
CA GLU A 373 6.11 -23.08 -17.84
C GLU A 373 5.55 -23.54 -16.47
N SER A 374 4.40 -23.01 -16.03
CA SER A 374 3.88 -23.23 -14.68
C SER A 374 2.90 -24.41 -14.62
N LYS A 375 3.21 -25.41 -13.79
CA LYS A 375 2.34 -26.59 -13.58
C LYS A 375 1.13 -26.32 -12.69
N THR A 376 1.29 -25.45 -11.69
CA THR A 376 0.25 -25.09 -10.71
C THR A 376 0.13 -23.57 -10.60
N HIS A 377 -1.07 -23.06 -10.35
CA HIS A 377 -1.34 -21.63 -10.16
C HIS A 377 -0.73 -20.73 -11.25
N ALA A 378 -0.78 -21.17 -12.52
CA ALA A 378 -0.07 -20.58 -13.64
C ALA A 378 -0.25 -19.06 -13.75
N HIS A 379 -1.50 -18.58 -13.63
CA HIS A 379 -1.80 -17.15 -13.68
C HIS A 379 -1.04 -16.34 -12.61
N LYS A 380 -1.16 -16.75 -11.34
CA LYS A 380 -0.55 -16.04 -10.20
C LYS A 380 0.97 -16.06 -10.28
N ARG A 381 1.56 -17.20 -10.66
CA ARG A 381 3.02 -17.34 -10.81
C ARG A 381 3.55 -16.49 -11.96
N ALA A 382 2.95 -16.60 -13.14
CA ALA A 382 3.32 -15.80 -14.30
C ALA A 382 3.21 -14.30 -14.02
N LEU A 383 2.15 -13.87 -13.33
CA LEU A 383 1.94 -12.47 -12.99
C LEU A 383 3.01 -11.95 -12.01
N ILE A 384 3.36 -12.72 -10.98
CA ILE A 384 4.41 -12.36 -10.01
C ILE A 384 5.78 -12.27 -10.71
N LEU A 385 6.10 -13.20 -11.61
CA LEU A 385 7.35 -13.17 -12.38
C LEU A 385 7.39 -11.97 -13.34
N THR A 386 6.24 -11.62 -13.93
CA THR A 386 6.07 -10.44 -14.78
C THR A 386 6.28 -9.16 -13.98
N ALA A 387 5.72 -9.06 -12.77
CA ALA A 387 5.97 -7.96 -11.85
C ALA A 387 7.45 -7.85 -11.45
N ARG A 388 8.14 -8.98 -11.25
CA ARG A 388 9.58 -8.99 -10.98
C ARG A 388 10.42 -8.48 -12.16
N LYS A 389 10.04 -8.82 -13.39
CA LYS A 389 10.64 -8.26 -14.61
C LYS A 389 10.35 -6.75 -14.71
N LEU A 390 9.13 -6.33 -14.43
CA LEU A 390 8.73 -4.93 -14.43
C LEU A 390 9.54 -4.09 -13.43
N VAL A 391 9.81 -4.61 -12.23
CA VAL A 391 10.71 -3.95 -11.24
C VAL A 391 12.08 -3.63 -11.83
N ARG A 392 12.63 -4.54 -12.64
CA ARG A 392 13.93 -4.32 -13.28
C ARG A 392 13.86 -3.15 -14.26
N VAL A 393 12.84 -3.14 -15.12
CA VAL A 393 12.62 -2.04 -16.08
C VAL A 393 12.45 -0.70 -15.35
N ILE A 394 11.55 -0.66 -14.37
CA ILE A 394 11.28 0.54 -13.55
C ILE A 394 12.55 1.07 -12.88
N PHE A 395 13.39 0.19 -12.33
CA PHE A 395 14.66 0.59 -11.72
C PHE A 395 15.56 1.36 -12.70
N TYR A 396 15.75 0.84 -13.91
CA TYR A 396 16.62 1.49 -14.91
C TYR A 396 16.00 2.79 -15.44
N LEU A 397 14.70 2.81 -15.75
CA LEU A 397 14.03 4.02 -16.24
C LEU A 397 14.10 5.17 -15.23
N LEU A 398 13.87 4.88 -13.94
CA LEU A 398 13.97 5.88 -12.88
C LEU A 398 15.41 6.32 -12.64
N LYS A 399 16.38 5.39 -12.66
CA LYS A 399 17.79 5.70 -12.38
C LYS A 399 18.47 6.47 -13.52
N GLU A 400 18.07 6.20 -14.77
CA GLU A 400 18.59 6.89 -15.95
C GLU A 400 17.74 8.09 -16.38
N ASN A 401 16.61 8.34 -15.72
CA ASN A 401 15.64 9.38 -16.08
C ASN A 401 15.20 9.29 -17.55
N LYS A 402 14.85 8.07 -18.00
CA LYS A 402 14.48 7.78 -19.40
C LYS A 402 13.05 7.30 -19.52
N LEU A 403 12.38 7.71 -20.60
CA LEU A 403 11.09 7.14 -20.99
C LEU A 403 11.27 5.71 -21.50
N TYR A 404 10.23 4.91 -21.31
CA TYR A 404 10.19 3.53 -21.78
C TYR A 404 10.19 3.47 -23.30
N LYS A 405 11.05 2.58 -23.84
CA LYS A 405 11.10 2.22 -25.25
C LYS A 405 11.05 0.70 -25.34
N PRO A 406 10.08 0.10 -26.06
CA PRO A 406 9.91 -1.35 -26.13
C PRO A 406 11.16 -2.12 -26.63
N ASP A 407 12.00 -1.47 -27.43
CA ASP A 407 13.15 -2.09 -28.10
C ASP A 407 14.43 -2.24 -27.27
N VAL A 408 14.47 -1.74 -26.04
CA VAL A 408 15.68 -1.89 -25.22
C VAL A 408 15.60 -3.20 -24.47
N GLY A 409 16.22 -4.23 -25.05
CA GLY A 409 16.40 -5.56 -24.47
C GLY A 409 17.05 -5.51 -23.09
N ILE A 410 16.25 -5.33 -22.04
CA ILE A 410 16.66 -5.57 -20.66
C ILE A 410 16.39 -7.05 -20.38
N SER A 411 17.27 -7.89 -20.94
CA SER A 411 17.35 -9.36 -20.76
C SER A 411 17.74 -9.71 -19.34
#